data_AF-A0A6P0MKB8-F1
#
_entry.id   AF-A0A6P0MKB8-F1
#
_cell.length_a   1.000
_cell.length_b   1.000
_cell.length_c   1.000
_cell.angle_alpha   90.00
_cell.angle_beta   90.00
_cell.angle_gamma   90.00
#
_symmetry.space_group_name_H-M   'P 1'
#
loop_
_entity.id
_entity.type
_entity.pdbx_description
1 polymer ?
#
loop_
_entity_poly.entity_id
_entity_poly.type
_entity_poly.pdbx_seq_one_letter_code
_entity_poly.pdbx_strand_id
1 'polypeptide(L)'
;MITLTSTQEQIVEDKLTTGQYTSAEEVIDLALELLQFLDAESLAWLKQTQQKIRVGLEELERKEGVDGAIVMEQLLQRFQDARQGKH
;
A
#
# COMPACT_ATOMS: atom_id res chain seq x y z
N MET A 1 -30.12 -0.15 11.58
CA MET A 1 -30.47 1.02 10.77
C MET A 1 -29.26 1.94 10.77
N ILE A 2 -28.65 2.15 9.61
CA ILE A 2 -27.56 3.11 9.42
C ILE A 2 -28.18 4.28 8.65
N THR A 3 -27.89 5.50 9.06
CA THR A 3 -28.40 6.71 8.42
C THR A 3 -27.24 7.45 7.78
N LEU A 4 -27.44 7.90 6.54
CA LEU A 4 -26.49 8.78 5.89
C LEU A 4 -26.52 10.16 6.55
N THR A 5 -25.36 10.81 6.56
CA THR A 5 -25.28 12.23 6.87
C THR A 5 -25.76 13.04 5.66
N SER A 6 -26.22 14.27 5.89
CA SER A 6 -26.65 15.16 4.80
C SER A 6 -25.59 15.34 3.71
N THR A 7 -24.29 15.34 4.07
CA THR A 7 -23.19 15.38 3.10
C THR A 7 -23.11 14.13 2.24
N GLN A 8 -23.31 12.95 2.83
CA GLN A 8 -23.31 11.69 2.07
C GLN A 8 -24.52 11.60 1.13
N GLU A 9 -25.69 12.07 1.58
CA GLU A 9 -26.89 12.16 0.74
C GLU A 9 -26.64 13.06 -0.47
N GLN A 10 -26.06 14.26 -0.27
CA GLN A 10 -25.75 15.17 -1.37
C GLN A 10 -24.78 14.55 -2.38
N ILE A 11 -23.74 13.84 -1.91
CA ILE A 11 -22.79 13.16 -2.81
C ILE A 11 -23.51 12.11 -3.65
N VAL A 12 -24.40 11.32 -3.04
CA VAL A 12 -25.18 10.30 -3.76
C VAL A 12 -26.12 10.95 -4.78
N GLU A 13 -26.83 12.01 -4.39
CA GLU A 13 -27.70 12.76 -5.30
C GLU A 13 -26.93 13.33 -6.49
N ASP A 14 -25.80 14.01 -6.24
CA ASP A 14 -24.95 14.56 -7.30
C ASP A 14 -24.52 13.47 -8.29
N LYS A 15 -24.17 12.27 -7.81
CA LYS A 15 -23.83 11.12 -8.67
C LYS A 15 -25.00 10.64 -9.50
N LEU A 16 -26.21 10.60 -8.94
CA LEU A 16 -27.41 10.24 -9.69
C LEU A 16 -27.76 11.27 -10.77
N THR A 17 -27.55 12.57 -10.51
CA THR A 17 -27.83 13.61 -11.50
C THR A 17 -26.97 13.50 -12.75
N THR A 18 -25.80 12.86 -12.67
CA THR A 18 -24.94 12.60 -13.85
C THR A 18 -25.53 11.58 -14.82
N GLY A 19 -26.53 10.79 -14.39
CA GLY A 19 -27.09 9.67 -15.15
C GLY A 19 -26.16 8.46 -15.26
N GLN A 20 -24.97 8.51 -14.65
CA GLN A 20 -23.99 7.41 -14.64
C GLN A 20 -24.42 6.25 -13.74
N TYR A 21 -25.30 6.51 -12.77
CA TYR A 21 -25.78 5.54 -11.80
C TYR A 21 -27.30 5.53 -11.80
N THR A 22 -27.87 4.35 -11.65
CA THR A 22 -29.31 4.08 -11.75
C THR A 22 -30.02 4.17 -10.41
N SER A 23 -29.30 4.02 -9.29
CA SER A 23 -29.86 4.09 -7.95
C SER A 23 -28.81 4.50 -6.89
N ALA A 24 -29.29 5.01 -5.75
CA ALA A 24 -28.46 5.28 -4.59
C ALA A 24 -27.74 4.02 -4.07
N GLU A 25 -28.41 2.87 -4.19
CA GLU A 25 -27.85 1.56 -3.82
C GLU A 25 -26.62 1.23 -4.67
N GLU A 26 -26.68 1.44 -5.99
CA GLU A 26 -25.54 1.21 -6.89
C GLU A 26 -24.31 2.07 -6.52
N VAL A 27 -24.55 3.34 -6.16
CA VAL A 27 -23.48 4.26 -5.71
C VAL A 27 -22.86 3.77 -4.39
N ILE A 28 -23.69 3.32 -3.45
CA ILE A 28 -23.25 2.86 -2.14
C ILE A 28 -22.49 1.53 -2.27
N ASP A 29 -22.99 0.59 -3.07
CA ASP A 29 -22.35 -0.71 -3.31
C ASP A 29 -20.95 -0.53 -3.89
N LEU A 30 -20.81 0.34 -4.90
CA LEU A 30 -19.50 0.64 -5.49
C LEU A 30 -18.55 1.29 -4.48
N ALA A 31 -19.05 2.20 -3.64
CA ALA A 31 -18.24 2.83 -2.60
C ALA A 31 -17.76 1.80 -1.56
N LEU A 32 -18.60 0.84 -1.19
CA LEU A 32 -18.26 -0.23 -0.25
C LEU A 32 -17.32 -1.28 -0.86
N GLU A 33 -17.44 -1.58 -2.15
CA GLU A 33 -16.48 -2.44 -2.86
C GLU A 33 -15.09 -1.79 -2.89
N LEU A 34 -15.02 -0.50 -3.22
CA LEU A 34 -13.77 0.25 -3.20
C LEU A 34 -13.15 0.29 -1.81
N LEU A 35 -13.96 0.48 -0.77
CA LEU A 35 -13.49 0.46 0.62
C LEU A 35 -12.90 -0.92 0.99
N GLN A 36 -13.59 -2.00 0.63
CA GLN A 36 -13.08 -3.36 0.87
C GLN A 36 -11.78 -3.64 0.12
N PHE A 37 -11.64 -3.13 -1.10
CA PHE A 37 -10.39 -3.24 -1.86
C PHE A 37 -9.23 -2.53 -1.15
N LEU A 38 -9.44 -1.30 -0.70
CA LEU A 38 -8.44 -0.52 0.03
C LEU A 38 -8.06 -1.18 1.36
N ASP A 39 -9.04 -1.72 2.09
CA ASP A 39 -8.80 -2.47 3.32
C ASP A 39 -7.98 -3.74 3.06
N ALA A 40 -8.28 -4.46 1.98
CA ALA A 40 -7.54 -5.65 1.59
C ALA A 40 -6.08 -5.31 1.21
N GLU A 41 -5.86 -4.23 0.47
CA GLU A 41 -4.52 -3.74 0.11
C GLU A 41 -3.72 -3.35 1.37
N SER A 42 -4.34 -2.61 2.29
CA SER A 42 -3.74 -2.22 3.57
C SER A 42 -3.34 -3.46 4.40
N LEU A 43 -4.23 -4.46 4.48
CA LEU A 43 -3.95 -5.73 5.15
C LEU A 43 -2.84 -6.53 4.47
N ALA A 44 -2.80 -6.54 3.14
CA ALA A 44 -1.74 -7.20 2.38
C ALA A 44 -0.38 -6.54 2.64
N TRP A 45 -0.33 -5.20 2.60
CA TRP A 45 0.87 -4.43 2.92
C TRP A 45 1.36 -4.69 4.35
N LEU A 46 0.45 -4.71 5.33
CA LEU A 46 0.77 -5.01 6.72
C LEU A 46 1.37 -6.42 6.86
N LYS A 47 0.72 -7.43 6.28
CA LYS A 47 1.22 -8.82 6.28
C LYS A 47 2.59 -8.93 5.63
N GLN A 48 2.80 -8.28 4.48
CA GLN A 48 4.08 -8.29 3.80
C GLN A 48 5.19 -7.65 4.67
N THR A 49 4.86 -6.56 5.36
CA THR A 49 5.80 -5.85 6.24
C THR A 49 6.17 -6.70 7.46
N GLN A 50 5.18 -7.28 8.14
CA GLN A 50 5.42 -8.21 9.24
C GLN A 50 6.27 -9.42 8.82
N GLN A 51 6.00 -9.95 7.62
CA GLN A 51 6.78 -11.05 7.07
C GLN A 51 8.24 -10.66 6.83
N LYS A 52 8.51 -9.48 6.26
CA LYS A 52 9.88 -8.99 6.05
C LYS A 52 10.63 -8.79 7.37
N ILE A 53 9.95 -8.23 8.38
CA ILE A 53 10.52 -8.04 9.72
C ILE A 53 10.88 -9.41 10.33
N ARG A 54 9.96 -10.38 10.28
CA ARG A 54 10.20 -11.73 10.81
C ARG A 54 11.42 -12.39 10.17
N VAL A 55 11.52 -12.35 8.84
CA VAL A 55 12.69 -12.91 8.12
C VAL A 55 13.98 -12.22 8.56
N GLY A 56 14.00 -10.89 8.65
CA GLY A 56 15.19 -10.16 9.10
C GLY A 56 15.59 -10.51 10.54
N LEU A 57 14.63 -10.71 11.44
CA LEU A 57 14.92 -11.17 12.81
C LEU A 57 15.53 -12.57 12.82
N GLU A 58 14.98 -13.51 12.04
CA GLU A 58 15.51 -14.88 11.92
C GLU A 58 16.93 -14.89 11.34
N GLU A 59 17.24 -14.03 10.36
CA GLU A 59 18.59 -13.83 9.82
C GLU A 59 19.56 -13.28 10.88
N LEU A 60 19.12 -12.29 11.66
CA LEU A 60 19.92 -11.73 12.76
C LEU A 60 20.20 -12.76 13.86
N GLU A 61 19.21 -13.59 14.22
CA GLU A 61 19.40 -14.70 15.17
C GLU A 61 20.44 -15.72 14.68
N ARG A 62 20.47 -15.99 13.36
CA ARG A 62 21.51 -16.80 12.72
C ARG A 62 22.85 -16.10 12.55
N LYS A 63 22.97 -14.84 13.02
CA LYS A 63 24.15 -13.97 12.87
C LYS A 63 24.52 -13.66 11.41
N GLU A 64 23.53 -13.64 10.53
CA GLU A 64 23.69 -13.29 9.11
C GLU A 64 23.61 -11.76 8.87
N GLY A 65 23.38 -10.98 9.93
CA GLY A 65 23.42 -9.53 9.88
C GLY A 65 24.78 -8.99 9.42
N VAL A 66 24.74 -8.02 8.50
CA VAL A 66 25.92 -7.33 7.99
C VAL A 66 25.99 -5.90 8.54
N ASP A 67 27.20 -5.39 8.74
CA ASP A 67 27.41 -4.01 9.18
C ASP A 67 26.94 -3.02 8.09
N GLY A 68 26.05 -2.10 8.48
CA GLY A 68 25.45 -1.15 7.55
C GLY A 68 26.45 -0.19 6.90
N ALA A 69 27.54 0.17 7.58
CA ALA A 69 28.58 1.02 7.01
C ALA A 69 29.34 0.30 5.88
N ILE A 70 29.62 -1.00 6.08
CA ILE A 70 30.27 -1.84 5.06
C ILE A 70 29.36 -1.97 3.82
N VAL A 71 28.06 -2.21 4.01
CA VAL A 71 27.10 -2.30 2.90
C VAL A 71 27.02 -0.98 2.12
N MET A 72 26.98 0.15 2.83
CA MET A 72 26.91 1.47 2.19
C MET A 72 28.15 1.79 1.38
N GLU A 73 29.33 1.48 1.89
CA GLU A 73 30.60 1.64 1.18
C GLU A 73 30.63 0.81 -0.12
N GLN A 74 30.23 -0.46 -0.05
CA GLN A 74 30.13 -1.33 -1.23
C GLN A 74 29.13 -0.80 -2.26
N LEU A 75 27.99 -0.27 -1.81
CA LEU A 75 26.98 0.28 -2.70
C LEU A 75 27.48 1.54 -3.42
N LEU A 76 28.15 2.44 -2.70
CA LEU A 76 28.78 3.63 -3.28
C LEU A 76 29.86 3.27 -4.29
N GLN A 77 30.67 2.25 -4.00
CA GLN A 77 31.69 1.77 -4.92
C GLN A 77 31.07 1.25 -6.23
N ARG A 78 30.00 0.45 -6.14
CA ARG A 78 29.27 -0.04 -7.33
C ARG A 78 28.75 1.10 -8.21
N PHE A 79 28.25 2.19 -7.61
CA PHE A 79 27.83 3.37 -8.37
C PHE A 79 28.99 4.09 -9.05
N GLN A 80 30.16 4.13 -8.41
CA GLN A 80 31.36 4.73 -9.01
C GLN A 80 31.88 3.88 -10.17
N ASP A 81 31.93 2.56 -10.02
CA ASP A 81 32.40 1.63 -11.05
C ASP A 81 31.49 1.68 -12.29
N ALA A 82 30.17 1.70 -12.09
CA ALA A 82 29.18 1.85 -13.15
C ALA A 82 29.34 3.17 -13.93
N ARG A 83 29.68 4.28 -13.25
CA ARG A 83 29.95 5.58 -13.89
C ARG A 83 31.28 5.59 -14.66
N GLN A 84 32.27 4.82 -14.21
CA GLN A 84 33.58 4.71 -14.85
C GLN A 84 33.62 3.68 -15.98
N GLY A 85 32.51 2.97 -16.25
CA GLY A 85 32.46 1.92 -17.26
C GLY A 85 33.34 0.70 -16.93
N LYS A 86 33.73 0.55 -15.66
CA LYS A 86 34.46 -0.62 -15.18
C LYS A 86 33.43 -1.70 -14.85
N HIS A 87 33.41 -2.74 -15.67
CA HIS A 87 32.68 -3.98 -15.42
C HIS A 87 33.65 -5.09 -15.01
#